data_AF-A0A951EKI7-F1
#
_entry.id   AF-A0A951EKI7-F1
#
_cell.length_a   1.000
_cell.length_b   1.000
_cell.length_c   1.000
_cell.angle_alpha   90.00
_cell.angle_beta   90.00
_cell.angle_gamma   90.00
#
_symmetry.space_group_name_H-M   'P 1'
#
loop_
_entity.id
_entity.type
_entity.pdbx_description
1 polymer ?
#
loop_
_entity_poly.entity_id
_entity_poly.type
_entity_poly.pdbx_seq_one_letter_code
_entity_poly.pdbx_strand_id
1 'polypeptide(L)'
;MRQAAPLRDAVLDGRFFGARHADGAANLAEFIVQPQAAALWAWFGPDAAPRLAADPRAARAALDRDMAAIDAAIGAQLDAVLHHPRLRRLEGAWRGLAWLVDGLDPGARVRVKLLNLGWAELCRDLERAIEFDQSQLFKKIYEEEFGSPGGEPYGLLVIDHEVRHRPAQGAPTDDITALAALSGVAAAAFVPTVLAASPTLLQVDSFADLAVVADLSNPFRGPDYTRWRSIAGREDMRFVAVVLPRLIAREPWRDDPARNDRFRYAEYAPDAESRVWMTAGYAFAAVTARAYTEHAWPADVRGTETDRVGGGLVLHTPVEPFRTDPDHVCVRPALDVVLTDRQERALVDAGLMPLATLPYGEAAVFGAVPSLQAPRQYVGPTARAANANARISAQINYMLCASRFAHYLKMLGREMVGAFRTSEEIERELQNWVGRYVNSNTAAGPDTRSRFPLVAARVTIKERPGRPGVFGCTFLLQPHFQLDNVTAAFRLVTDITAGGAR
;
A
#
# COMPACT_ATOMS: atom_id res chain seq x y z
N MET A 1 3.96 -39.25 54.38
CA MET A 1 4.35 -38.21 53.41
C MET A 1 3.32 -38.22 52.30
N ARG A 2 2.60 -37.11 52.06
CA ARG A 2 1.70 -37.02 50.89
C ARG A 2 2.59 -37.16 49.64
N GLN A 3 2.33 -38.15 48.79
CA GLN A 3 3.02 -38.26 47.50
C GLN A 3 2.80 -36.94 46.76
N ALA A 4 3.90 -36.26 46.42
CA ALA A 4 3.83 -35.07 45.58
C ALA A 4 3.17 -35.48 44.25
N ALA A 5 2.18 -34.72 43.80
CA ALA A 5 1.53 -34.95 42.52
C ALA A 5 2.58 -34.92 41.39
N PRO A 6 2.43 -35.71 40.32
CA PRO A 6 3.38 -35.71 39.20
C PRO A 6 3.56 -34.30 38.64
N LEU A 7 4.81 -33.91 38.36
CA LEU A 7 5.10 -32.60 37.76
C LEU A 7 4.38 -32.42 36.42
N ARG A 8 4.24 -33.52 35.66
CA ARG A 8 3.53 -33.57 34.38
C ARG A 8 2.17 -32.89 34.43
N ASP A 9 1.31 -33.24 35.38
CA ASP A 9 -0.05 -32.73 35.41
C ASP A 9 -0.08 -31.24 35.77
N ALA A 10 0.82 -30.79 36.66
CA ALA A 10 0.97 -29.38 36.97
C ALA A 10 1.43 -28.56 35.75
N VAL A 11 2.35 -29.09 34.94
CA VAL A 11 2.85 -28.43 33.73
C VAL A 11 1.80 -28.41 32.62
N LEU A 12 1.16 -29.55 32.34
CA LEU A 12 0.15 -29.64 31.28
C LEU A 12 -1.12 -28.81 31.60
N ASP A 13 -1.44 -28.60 32.87
CA ASP A 13 -2.53 -27.70 33.30
C ASP A 13 -2.13 -26.21 33.34
N GLY A 14 -0.88 -25.86 33.01
CA GLY A 14 -0.38 -24.49 33.11
C GLY A 14 -0.17 -23.98 34.54
N ARG A 15 -0.18 -24.87 35.55
CA ARG A 15 -0.06 -24.55 36.99
C ARG A 15 1.39 -24.33 37.43
N PHE A 16 2.14 -23.55 36.67
CA PHE A 16 3.53 -23.19 36.94
C PHE A 16 3.85 -21.70 36.63
N PHE A 17 2.87 -20.91 36.19
CA PHE A 17 3.06 -19.49 35.85
C PHE A 17 2.35 -18.55 36.84
N GLY A 18 3.03 -17.46 37.23
CA GLY A 18 2.53 -16.43 38.14
C GLY A 18 2.66 -16.76 39.64
N ALA A 19 2.52 -15.75 40.50
CA ALA A 19 2.78 -15.86 41.94
C ALA A 19 1.93 -16.93 42.66
N ARG A 20 0.74 -17.23 42.13
CA ARG A 20 -0.18 -18.26 42.66
C ARG A 20 0.31 -19.71 42.45
N HIS A 21 1.30 -19.92 41.58
CA HIS A 21 1.87 -21.22 41.24
C HIS A 21 3.38 -21.28 41.46
N ALA A 22 3.91 -20.48 42.40
CA ALA A 22 5.34 -20.39 42.69
C ALA A 22 5.98 -21.76 43.00
N ASP A 23 5.27 -22.63 43.74
CA ASP A 23 5.75 -24.00 44.05
C ASP A 23 5.86 -24.85 42.78
N GLY A 24 4.91 -24.73 41.85
CA GLY A 24 4.96 -25.41 40.56
C GLY A 24 6.12 -24.91 39.68
N ALA A 25 6.36 -23.60 39.69
CA ALA A 25 7.49 -22.98 39.00
C ALA A 25 8.84 -23.45 39.56
N ALA A 26 8.96 -23.54 40.89
CA ALA A 26 10.16 -24.03 41.57
C ALA A 26 10.43 -25.50 41.23
N ASN A 27 9.41 -26.36 41.28
CA ASN A 27 9.52 -27.77 40.92
C ASN A 27 9.92 -27.96 39.45
N LEU A 28 9.40 -27.15 38.54
CA LEU A 28 9.78 -27.17 37.12
C LEU A 28 11.23 -26.71 36.94
N ALA A 29 11.66 -25.64 37.62
CA ALA A 29 13.04 -25.17 37.56
C ALA A 29 14.04 -26.22 38.07
N GLU A 30 13.69 -26.93 39.15
CA GLU A 30 14.49 -28.04 39.67
C GLU A 30 14.55 -29.20 38.66
N PHE A 31 13.42 -29.56 38.04
CA PHE A 31 13.35 -30.61 37.03
C PHE A 31 14.27 -30.37 35.83
N ILE A 32 14.36 -29.13 35.33
CA ILE A 32 15.18 -28.79 34.14
C ILE A 32 16.67 -29.10 34.36
N VAL A 33 17.16 -29.01 35.59
CA VAL A 33 18.57 -29.24 35.93
C VAL A 33 18.85 -30.65 36.48
N GLN A 34 17.82 -31.49 36.62
CA GLN A 34 17.97 -32.86 37.15
C GLN A 34 18.60 -33.83 36.13
N PRO A 35 19.33 -34.86 36.60
CA PRO A 35 19.84 -35.92 35.75
C PRO A 35 18.70 -36.75 35.14
N GLN A 36 18.88 -37.24 33.90
CA GLN A 36 17.85 -37.94 33.11
C GLN A 36 17.15 -39.08 33.84
N ALA A 37 17.88 -39.83 34.68
CA ALA A 37 17.31 -40.92 35.46
C ALA A 37 16.35 -40.45 36.57
N ALA A 38 16.53 -39.27 37.14
CA ALA A 38 15.59 -38.72 38.14
C ALA A 38 14.40 -38.02 37.47
N ALA A 39 14.62 -37.44 36.29
CA ALA A 39 13.63 -36.69 35.53
C ALA A 39 12.38 -37.54 35.19
N LEU A 40 12.54 -38.81 34.81
CA LEU A 40 11.40 -39.67 34.46
C LEU A 40 10.44 -39.87 35.66
N TRP A 41 10.98 -40.03 36.87
CA TRP A 41 10.19 -40.18 38.10
C TRP A 41 9.60 -38.86 38.59
N ALA A 42 10.32 -37.75 38.44
CA ALA A 42 9.78 -36.42 38.74
C ALA A 42 8.61 -36.05 37.82
N TRP A 43 8.74 -36.37 36.51
CA TRP A 43 7.73 -36.07 35.51
C TRP A 43 6.48 -36.95 35.64
N PHE A 44 6.62 -38.27 35.55
CA PHE A 44 5.49 -39.21 35.53
C PHE A 44 5.03 -39.69 36.91
N GLY A 45 5.79 -39.39 37.97
CA GLY A 45 5.50 -39.85 39.31
C GLY A 45 5.84 -41.34 39.55
N PRO A 46 5.68 -41.80 40.80
CA PRO A 46 6.15 -43.12 41.23
C PRO A 46 5.39 -44.31 40.62
N ASP A 47 4.15 -44.11 40.15
CA ASP A 47 3.28 -45.19 39.66
C ASP A 47 3.43 -45.47 38.16
N ALA A 48 3.77 -44.45 37.37
CA ALA A 48 3.92 -44.56 35.92
C ALA A 48 5.38 -44.70 35.50
N ALA A 49 6.32 -44.04 36.19
CA ALA A 49 7.73 -44.07 35.83
C ALA A 49 8.36 -45.47 35.79
N PRO A 50 8.12 -46.40 36.75
CA PRO A 50 8.70 -47.75 36.67
C PRO A 50 8.21 -48.56 35.47
N ARG A 51 6.93 -48.40 35.10
CA ARG A 51 6.34 -49.09 33.93
C ARG A 51 6.93 -48.55 32.63
N LEU A 52 7.09 -47.24 32.52
CA LEU A 52 7.70 -46.61 31.34
C LEU A 52 9.20 -46.92 31.25
N ALA A 53 9.93 -46.95 32.38
CA ALA A 53 11.34 -47.32 32.40
C ALA A 53 11.59 -48.75 31.90
N ALA A 54 10.63 -49.67 32.10
CA ALA A 54 10.70 -51.05 31.63
C ALA A 54 10.42 -51.22 30.13
N ASP A 55 9.73 -50.26 29.49
CA ASP A 55 9.43 -50.26 28.04
C ASP A 55 9.87 -48.94 27.38
N PRO A 56 11.08 -48.90 26.80
CA PRO A 56 11.61 -47.72 26.14
C PRO A 56 10.73 -47.17 25.00
N ARG A 57 9.96 -48.03 24.32
CA ARG A 57 9.06 -47.58 23.24
C ARG A 57 7.85 -46.86 23.83
N ALA A 58 7.27 -47.40 24.89
CA ALA A 58 6.17 -46.76 25.60
C ALA A 58 6.62 -45.44 26.27
N ALA A 59 7.80 -45.41 26.87
CA ALA A 59 8.38 -44.18 27.43
C ALA A 59 8.53 -43.09 26.37
N ARG A 60 9.12 -43.43 25.21
CA ARG A 60 9.26 -42.48 24.10
C ARG A 60 7.92 -41.97 23.61
N ALA A 61 6.94 -42.85 23.38
CA ALA A 61 5.61 -42.45 22.94
C ALA A 61 4.88 -41.56 23.95
N ALA A 62 5.07 -41.79 25.26
CA ALA A 62 4.51 -40.95 26.32
C ALA A 62 5.16 -39.56 26.36
N LEU A 63 6.49 -39.50 26.25
CA LEU A 63 7.23 -38.24 26.18
C LEU A 63 6.87 -37.45 24.91
N ASP A 64 6.82 -38.10 23.74
CA ASP A 64 6.43 -37.48 22.48
C ASP A 64 5.01 -36.89 22.56
N ARG A 65 4.09 -37.57 23.25
CA ARG A 65 2.73 -37.05 23.51
C ARG A 65 2.75 -35.82 24.41
N ASP A 66 3.51 -35.85 25.50
CA ASP A 66 3.57 -34.74 26.44
C ASP A 66 4.28 -33.52 25.81
N MET A 67 5.34 -33.73 25.03
CA MET A 67 5.99 -32.67 24.24
C MET A 67 5.00 -32.05 23.25
N ALA A 68 4.23 -32.87 22.52
CA ALA A 68 3.22 -32.35 21.59
C ALA A 68 2.13 -31.53 22.30
N ALA A 69 1.73 -31.93 23.52
CA ALA A 69 0.78 -31.17 24.32
C ALA A 69 1.34 -29.83 24.82
N ILE A 70 2.62 -29.81 25.22
CA ILE A 70 3.33 -28.58 25.61
C ILE A 70 3.49 -27.65 24.39
N ASP A 71 3.93 -28.18 23.25
CA ASP A 71 4.08 -27.42 22.02
C ASP A 71 2.76 -26.79 21.58
N ALA A 72 1.65 -27.54 21.68
CA ALA A 72 0.31 -27.03 21.41
C ALA A 72 -0.10 -25.90 22.37
N ALA A 73 0.21 -26.03 23.67
CA ALA A 73 -0.09 -25.00 24.67
C ALA A 73 0.73 -23.72 24.44
N ILE A 74 2.03 -23.85 24.13
CA ILE A 74 2.90 -22.72 23.78
C ILE A 74 2.44 -22.10 22.46
N GLY A 75 2.09 -22.91 21.47
CA GLY A 75 1.56 -22.46 20.18
C GLY A 75 0.30 -21.63 20.32
N ALA A 76 -0.69 -22.10 21.11
CA ALA A 76 -1.91 -21.34 21.38
C ALA A 76 -1.64 -19.99 22.08
N GLN A 77 -0.69 -19.97 23.02
CA GLN A 77 -0.28 -18.73 23.68
C GLN A 77 0.45 -17.78 22.71
N LEU A 78 1.28 -18.32 21.82
CA LEU A 78 1.99 -17.56 20.81
C LEU A 78 1.02 -16.97 19.79
N ASP A 79 0.04 -17.73 19.32
CA ASP A 79 -1.05 -17.25 18.46
C ASP A 79 -1.78 -16.07 19.11
N ALA A 80 -2.15 -16.17 20.40
CA ALA A 80 -2.79 -15.07 21.11
C ALA A 80 -1.93 -13.78 21.16
N VAL A 81 -0.59 -13.92 21.25
CA VAL A 81 0.33 -12.79 21.23
C VAL A 81 0.46 -12.22 19.82
N LEU A 82 0.74 -13.08 18.82
CA LEU A 82 0.93 -12.70 17.43
C LEU A 82 -0.33 -12.08 16.82
N HIS A 83 -1.51 -12.61 17.16
CA HIS A 83 -2.79 -12.11 16.68
C HIS A 83 -3.30 -10.89 17.46
N HIS A 84 -2.57 -10.41 18.47
CA HIS A 84 -2.99 -9.21 19.18
C HIS A 84 -3.02 -8.00 18.22
N PRO A 85 -4.14 -7.24 18.12
CA PRO A 85 -4.31 -6.21 17.09
C PRO A 85 -3.20 -5.16 17.04
N ARG A 86 -2.67 -4.77 18.22
CA ARG A 86 -1.55 -3.81 18.33
C ARG A 86 -0.25 -4.36 17.70
N LEU A 87 0.04 -5.64 17.91
CA LEU A 87 1.24 -6.27 17.37
C LEU A 87 1.09 -6.47 15.86
N ARG A 88 -0.06 -6.99 15.39
CA ARG A 88 -0.32 -7.14 13.95
C ARG A 88 -0.21 -5.82 13.19
N ARG A 89 -0.76 -4.71 13.73
CA ARG A 89 -0.65 -3.39 13.09
C ARG A 89 0.80 -2.92 13.01
N LEU A 90 1.57 -3.10 14.08
CA LEU A 90 2.99 -2.75 14.10
C LEU A 90 3.80 -3.63 13.13
N GLU A 91 3.57 -4.93 13.16
CA GLU A 91 4.23 -5.92 12.31
C GLU A 91 3.93 -5.66 10.83
N GLY A 92 2.66 -5.42 10.49
CA GLY A 92 2.25 -5.10 9.12
C GLY A 92 2.90 -3.84 8.56
N ALA A 93 3.01 -2.79 9.38
CA ALA A 93 3.70 -1.54 8.99
C ALA A 93 5.19 -1.77 8.72
N TRP A 94 5.90 -2.40 9.66
CA TRP A 94 7.35 -2.63 9.53
C TRP A 94 7.69 -3.67 8.48
N ARG A 95 6.91 -4.74 8.34
CA ARG A 95 7.10 -5.73 7.27
C ARG A 95 6.80 -5.14 5.92
N GLY A 96 5.78 -4.29 5.79
CA GLY A 96 5.51 -3.60 4.53
C GLY A 96 6.62 -2.62 4.13
N LEU A 97 7.18 -1.90 5.10
CA LEU A 97 8.36 -1.08 4.86
C LEU A 97 9.58 -1.93 4.48
N ALA A 98 9.83 -3.03 5.19
CA ALA A 98 10.93 -3.95 4.87
C ALA A 98 10.77 -4.55 3.47
N TRP A 99 9.58 -5.05 3.14
CA TRP A 99 9.25 -5.55 1.81
C TRP A 99 9.49 -4.52 0.71
N LEU A 100 9.09 -3.26 0.94
CA LEU A 100 9.37 -2.17 0.00
C LEU A 100 10.87 -1.98 -0.17
N VAL A 101 11.63 -1.85 0.92
CA VAL A 101 13.08 -1.57 0.88
C VAL A 101 13.86 -2.73 0.27
N ASP A 102 13.54 -3.97 0.62
CA ASP A 102 14.18 -5.18 0.09
C ASP A 102 13.94 -5.36 -1.42
N GLY A 103 12.81 -4.85 -1.92
CA GLY A 103 12.48 -4.86 -3.34
C GLY A 103 13.14 -3.74 -4.16
N LEU A 104 13.79 -2.75 -3.54
CA LEU A 104 14.48 -1.68 -4.25
C LEU A 104 15.92 -2.07 -4.61
N ASP A 105 16.36 -1.68 -5.81
CA ASP A 105 17.76 -1.80 -6.20
C ASP A 105 18.64 -0.80 -5.41
N PRO A 106 19.62 -1.27 -4.60
CA PRO A 106 20.50 -0.40 -3.83
C PRO A 106 21.36 0.56 -4.69
N GLY A 107 21.59 0.21 -5.97
CA GLY A 107 22.32 1.06 -6.92
C GLY A 107 21.46 2.13 -7.60
N ALA A 108 20.13 2.04 -7.44
CA ALA A 108 19.22 2.99 -8.07
C ALA A 108 19.26 4.36 -7.39
N ARG A 109 18.89 5.41 -8.13
CA ARG A 109 18.79 6.79 -7.61
C ARG A 109 17.51 7.02 -6.80
N VAL A 110 17.10 6.04 -6.00
CA VAL A 110 15.91 6.08 -5.14
C VAL A 110 16.34 6.17 -3.69
N ARG A 111 15.72 7.07 -2.92
CA ARG A 111 15.94 7.18 -1.47
C ARG A 111 14.61 7.06 -0.75
N VAL A 112 14.58 6.25 0.28
CA VAL A 112 13.43 6.12 1.19
C VAL A 112 13.78 6.85 2.48
N LYS A 113 13.05 7.92 2.81
CA LYS A 113 13.14 8.60 4.11
C LYS A 113 11.94 8.22 4.97
N LEU A 114 12.19 7.82 6.21
CA LEU A 114 11.14 7.43 7.16
C LEU A 114 10.89 8.56 8.16
N LEU A 115 9.63 8.97 8.28
CA LEU A 115 9.16 9.83 9.37
C LEU A 115 8.19 9.03 10.25
N ASN A 116 8.65 8.65 11.45
CA ASN A 116 7.80 7.98 12.42
C ASN A 116 6.93 9.01 13.16
N LEU A 117 5.61 8.95 12.94
CA LEU A 117 4.64 9.90 13.48
C LEU A 117 3.29 9.21 13.69
N GLY A 118 2.62 9.47 14.81
CA GLY A 118 1.25 9.00 15.00
C GLY A 118 0.25 9.78 14.15
N TRP A 119 -0.75 9.11 13.57
CA TRP A 119 -1.79 9.80 12.78
C TRP A 119 -2.53 10.90 13.56
N ALA A 120 -2.82 10.65 14.84
CA ALA A 120 -3.43 11.64 15.72
C ALA A 120 -2.51 12.84 16.03
N GLU A 121 -1.19 12.69 15.92
CA GLU A 121 -0.24 13.81 16.02
C GLU A 121 -0.26 14.63 14.74
N LEU A 122 -0.28 13.96 13.59
CA LEU A 122 -0.39 14.61 12.28
C LEU A 122 -1.69 15.41 12.14
N CYS A 123 -2.83 14.83 12.52
CA CYS A 123 -4.12 15.54 12.51
C CYS A 123 -4.06 16.80 13.39
N ARG A 124 -3.52 16.67 14.61
CA ARG A 124 -3.38 17.82 15.53
C ARG A 124 -2.46 18.90 14.99
N ASP A 125 -1.37 18.56 14.30
CA ASP A 125 -0.48 19.54 13.65
C ASP A 125 -1.23 20.31 12.57
N LEU A 126 -1.94 19.60 11.68
CA LEU A 126 -2.70 20.19 10.58
C LEU A 126 -3.90 21.02 11.05
N GLU A 127 -4.59 20.61 12.12
CA GLU A 127 -5.74 21.33 12.68
C GLU A 127 -5.34 22.59 13.47
N ARG A 128 -4.15 22.59 14.08
CA ARG A 128 -3.63 23.75 14.85
C ARG A 128 -3.09 24.85 13.95
N ALA A 129 -2.63 24.49 12.76
CA ALA A 129 -2.14 25.46 11.80
C ALA A 129 -3.30 26.31 11.26
N ILE A 130 -3.15 27.63 11.25
CA ILE A 130 -4.17 28.54 10.70
C ILE A 130 -4.33 28.29 9.20
N GLU A 131 -3.19 28.11 8.53
CA GLU A 131 -3.07 27.73 7.13
C GLU A 131 -2.14 26.53 7.03
N PHE A 132 -2.32 25.70 6.01
CA PHE A 132 -1.55 24.45 5.86
C PHE A 132 -0.03 24.67 5.76
N ASP A 133 0.39 25.85 5.29
CA ASP A 133 1.80 26.23 5.12
C ASP A 133 2.52 26.59 6.43
N GLN A 134 1.79 26.68 7.54
CA GLN A 134 2.34 26.90 8.88
C GLN A 134 2.47 25.61 9.71
N SER A 135 2.10 24.46 9.13
CA SER A 135 2.19 23.15 9.79
C SER A 135 3.65 22.65 9.88
N GLN A 136 3.95 21.82 10.89
CA GLN A 136 5.26 21.17 10.97
C GLN A 136 5.47 20.20 9.80
N LEU A 137 4.41 19.57 9.31
CA LEU A 137 4.48 18.74 8.10
C LEU A 137 4.95 19.56 6.89
N PHE A 138 4.40 20.75 6.67
CA PHE A 138 4.81 21.63 5.58
C PHE A 138 6.27 22.03 5.70
N LYS A 139 6.72 22.38 6.90
CA LYS A 139 8.13 22.68 7.14
C LYS A 139 9.05 21.53 6.72
N LYS A 140 8.72 20.29 7.08
CA LYS A 140 9.53 19.10 6.77
C LYS A 140 9.52 18.73 5.28
N ILE A 141 8.37 18.84 4.62
CA ILE A 141 8.21 18.42 3.23
C ILE A 141 8.62 19.52 2.26
N TYR A 142 8.15 20.74 2.51
CA TYR A 142 8.39 21.89 1.64
C TYR A 142 9.64 22.64 2.08
N GLU A 143 9.68 23.26 3.26
CA GLU A 143 10.75 24.23 3.58
C GLU A 143 12.15 23.59 3.65
N GLU A 144 12.28 22.48 4.36
CA GLU A 144 13.56 21.79 4.58
C GLU A 144 14.13 21.14 3.30
N GLU A 145 13.29 20.83 2.31
CA GLU A 145 13.69 20.12 1.09
C GLU A 145 13.36 20.94 -0.17
N PHE A 146 12.13 20.87 -0.70
CA PHE A 146 11.77 21.52 -1.97
C PHE A 146 12.02 23.05 -1.96
N GLY A 147 11.85 23.69 -0.81
CA GLY A 147 12.02 25.13 -0.54
C GLY A 147 13.47 25.55 -0.26
N SER A 148 14.33 24.63 0.18
CA SER A 148 15.72 24.92 0.53
C SER A 148 16.68 24.77 -0.66
N PRO A 149 17.65 25.69 -0.86
CA PRO A 149 18.72 25.51 -1.83
C PRO A 149 19.53 24.23 -1.53
N GLY A 150 19.71 23.37 -2.53
CA GLY A 150 20.40 22.09 -2.36
C GLY A 150 19.58 20.97 -1.69
N GLY A 151 18.31 21.22 -1.35
CA GLY A 151 17.39 20.19 -0.85
C GLY A 151 16.98 19.18 -1.91
N GLU A 152 16.51 18.01 -1.49
CA GLU A 152 16.11 16.90 -2.35
C GLU A 152 14.58 16.72 -2.29
N PRO A 153 13.82 17.22 -3.29
CA PRO A 153 12.37 17.16 -3.23
C PRO A 153 11.84 15.73 -3.26
N TYR A 154 10.83 15.48 -2.43
CA TYR A 154 10.17 14.18 -2.35
C TYR A 154 9.35 13.91 -3.61
N GLY A 155 9.54 12.74 -4.24
CA GLY A 155 8.79 12.37 -5.44
C GLY A 155 7.41 11.77 -5.18
N LEU A 156 7.25 11.09 -4.03
CA LEU A 156 6.03 10.41 -3.59
C LEU A 156 6.02 10.37 -2.07
N LEU A 157 4.86 10.62 -1.45
CA LEU A 157 4.64 10.42 -0.03
C LEU A 157 3.70 9.23 0.17
N VAL A 158 4.09 8.27 1.02
CA VAL A 158 3.21 7.18 1.44
C VAL A 158 2.95 7.34 2.93
N ILE A 159 1.67 7.41 3.29
CA ILE A 159 1.25 7.46 4.69
C ILE A 159 0.58 6.13 5.02
N ASP A 160 1.20 5.35 5.91
CA ASP A 160 0.59 4.13 6.43
C ASP A 160 -0.48 4.45 7.47
N HIS A 161 -1.62 4.92 6.97
CA HIS A 161 -2.85 5.10 7.72
C HIS A 161 -4.06 4.74 6.85
N GLU A 162 -5.07 4.16 7.49
CA GLU A 162 -6.34 3.81 6.84
C GLU A 162 -7.37 4.91 7.09
N VAL A 163 -7.66 5.69 6.05
CA VAL A 163 -8.55 6.85 6.14
C VAL A 163 -10.01 6.46 6.19
N ARG A 164 -10.78 7.26 6.92
CA ARG A 164 -12.22 7.09 7.13
C ARG A 164 -13.01 8.33 6.75
N HIS A 165 -14.32 8.15 6.54
CA HIS A 165 -15.24 9.26 6.28
C HIS A 165 -15.78 9.92 7.56
N ARG A 166 -15.60 9.29 8.74
CA ARG A 166 -16.06 9.82 10.02
C ARG A 166 -15.23 9.28 11.19
N PRO A 167 -15.15 10.02 12.31
CA PRO A 167 -14.62 9.51 13.57
C PRO A 167 -15.44 8.32 14.09
N ALA A 168 -14.78 7.39 14.78
CA ALA A 168 -15.39 6.21 15.37
C ALA A 168 -14.78 5.88 16.74
N GLN A 169 -15.41 4.94 17.47
CA GLN A 169 -14.84 4.44 18.72
C GLN A 169 -13.48 3.78 18.45
N GLY A 170 -12.43 4.20 19.16
CA GLY A 170 -11.05 3.77 18.89
C GLY A 170 -10.32 4.55 17.78
N ALA A 171 -10.99 5.49 17.12
CA ALA A 171 -10.43 6.37 16.11
C ALA A 171 -11.09 7.75 16.11
N PRO A 172 -10.72 8.61 17.07
CA PRO A 172 -11.38 9.89 17.29
C PRO A 172 -10.95 11.00 16.32
N THR A 173 -10.05 10.72 15.37
CA THR A 173 -9.50 11.72 14.44
C THR A 173 -10.47 12.07 13.32
N ASP A 174 -10.47 13.33 12.89
CA ASP A 174 -11.24 13.79 11.76
C ASP A 174 -10.43 13.70 10.45
N ASP A 175 -10.34 12.48 9.91
CA ASP A 175 -9.50 12.15 8.77
C ASP A 175 -9.83 13.01 7.53
N ILE A 176 -11.08 13.44 7.35
CA ILE A 176 -11.47 14.30 6.22
C ILE A 176 -10.80 15.67 6.30
N THR A 177 -10.78 16.28 7.49
CA THR A 177 -10.14 17.59 7.70
C THR A 177 -8.62 17.47 7.52
N ALA A 178 -8.03 16.40 8.07
CA ALA A 178 -6.61 16.11 7.87
C ALA A 178 -6.26 15.92 6.39
N LEU A 179 -7.06 15.16 5.62
CA LEU A 179 -6.88 14.98 4.18
C LEU A 179 -6.93 16.32 3.43
N ALA A 180 -7.87 17.19 3.78
CA ALA A 180 -8.03 18.51 3.16
C ALA A 180 -6.87 19.48 3.42
N ALA A 181 -6.19 19.37 4.57
CA ALA A 181 -4.99 20.14 4.86
C ALA A 181 -3.75 19.50 4.20
N LEU A 182 -3.66 18.16 4.25
CA LEU A 182 -2.60 17.38 3.63
C LEU A 182 -2.54 17.60 2.12
N SER A 183 -3.68 17.70 1.43
CA SER A 183 -3.72 18.00 -0.01
C SER A 183 -3.08 19.36 -0.34
N GLY A 184 -3.22 20.35 0.54
CA GLY A 184 -2.56 21.65 0.39
C GLY A 184 -1.03 21.52 0.46
N VAL A 185 -0.52 20.78 1.45
CA VAL A 185 0.91 20.49 1.59
C VAL A 185 1.45 19.72 0.38
N ALA A 186 0.73 18.67 -0.04
CA ALA A 186 1.06 17.84 -1.19
C ALA A 186 1.10 18.66 -2.49
N ALA A 187 0.11 19.52 -2.72
CA ALA A 187 0.04 20.38 -3.89
C ALA A 187 1.16 21.44 -3.90
N ALA A 188 1.44 22.06 -2.76
CA ALA A 188 2.47 23.10 -2.65
C ALA A 188 3.88 22.54 -2.92
N ALA A 189 4.18 21.35 -2.40
CA ALA A 189 5.48 20.69 -2.60
C ALA A 189 5.55 19.84 -3.89
N PHE A 190 4.45 19.78 -4.66
CA PHE A 190 4.31 18.89 -5.82
C PHE A 190 4.62 17.43 -5.48
N VAL A 191 4.08 16.90 -4.38
CA VAL A 191 4.34 15.53 -3.93
C VAL A 191 3.03 14.74 -3.90
N PRO A 192 2.77 13.88 -4.91
CA PRO A 192 1.66 12.95 -4.85
C PRO A 192 1.74 12.12 -3.58
N THR A 193 0.61 11.96 -2.91
CA THR A 193 0.48 11.37 -1.57
C THR A 193 -0.52 10.24 -1.61
N VAL A 194 -0.13 9.08 -1.08
CA VAL A 194 -0.95 7.86 -1.09
C VAL A 194 -1.24 7.42 0.34
N LEU A 195 -2.52 7.17 0.61
CA LEU A 195 -3.03 6.63 1.88
C LEU A 195 -3.89 5.40 1.61
N ALA A 196 -4.10 4.54 2.60
CA ALA A 196 -5.01 3.39 2.45
C ALA A 196 -6.45 3.77 2.79
N ALA A 197 -7.43 3.11 2.17
CA ALA A 197 -8.81 3.16 2.66
C ALA A 197 -8.99 2.25 3.88
N SER A 198 -9.79 2.67 4.85
CA SER A 198 -10.37 1.74 5.84
C SER A 198 -11.55 0.97 5.23
N PRO A 199 -11.82 -0.28 5.61
CA PRO A 199 -13.05 -0.99 5.23
C PRO A 199 -14.32 -0.18 5.55
N THR A 200 -14.30 0.52 6.68
CA THR A 200 -15.42 1.37 7.12
C THR A 200 -15.70 2.54 6.18
N LEU A 201 -14.76 2.93 5.30
CA LEU A 201 -15.00 3.89 4.22
C LEU A 201 -16.05 3.38 3.23
N LEU A 202 -16.14 2.05 3.05
CA LEU A 202 -17.09 1.37 2.17
C LEU A 202 -18.28 0.78 2.92
N GLN A 203 -18.49 1.17 4.19
CA GLN A 203 -19.55 0.64 5.07
C GLN A 203 -19.49 -0.87 5.32
N VAL A 204 -18.28 -1.43 5.33
CA VAL A 204 -18.02 -2.82 5.70
C VAL A 204 -17.03 -2.90 6.87
N ASP A 205 -17.09 -3.99 7.63
CA ASP A 205 -16.16 -4.22 8.74
C ASP A 205 -14.84 -4.80 8.23
N SER A 206 -14.90 -5.68 7.22
CA SER A 206 -13.74 -6.25 6.53
C SER A 206 -13.82 -6.06 5.02
N PHE A 207 -12.66 -5.99 4.34
CA PHE A 207 -12.64 -5.96 2.88
C PHE A 207 -13.18 -7.26 2.26
N ALA A 208 -13.12 -8.38 2.98
CA ALA A 208 -13.70 -9.65 2.53
C ALA A 208 -15.22 -9.55 2.28
N ASP A 209 -15.92 -8.68 3.02
CA ASP A 209 -17.37 -8.47 2.87
C ASP A 209 -17.72 -7.78 1.53
N LEU A 210 -16.75 -7.17 0.85
CA LEU A 210 -16.97 -6.56 -0.45
C LEU A 210 -17.25 -7.60 -1.56
N ALA A 211 -16.87 -8.86 -1.36
CA ALA A 211 -17.06 -9.91 -2.35
C ALA A 211 -18.53 -10.07 -2.78
N VAL A 212 -19.48 -9.80 -1.88
CA VAL A 212 -20.92 -9.90 -2.14
C VAL A 212 -21.56 -8.57 -2.59
N VAL A 213 -20.81 -7.47 -2.57
CA VAL A 213 -21.34 -6.13 -2.88
C VAL A 213 -21.20 -5.82 -4.37
N ALA A 214 -22.33 -5.62 -5.04
CA ALA A 214 -22.36 -5.41 -6.49
C ALA A 214 -21.92 -4.00 -6.95
N ASP A 215 -22.25 -2.94 -6.19
CA ASP A 215 -21.87 -1.55 -6.50
C ASP A 215 -21.16 -0.92 -5.31
N LEU A 216 -19.82 -0.89 -5.38
CA LEU A 216 -18.97 -0.32 -4.33
C LEU A 216 -19.03 1.21 -4.27
N SER A 217 -19.60 1.88 -5.28
CA SER A 217 -19.73 3.33 -5.31
C SER A 217 -20.93 3.86 -4.53
N ASN A 218 -21.89 2.97 -4.19
CA ASN A 218 -23.16 3.37 -3.59
C ASN A 218 -23.04 4.13 -2.26
N PRO A 219 -22.15 3.75 -1.31
CA PRO A 219 -21.99 4.48 -0.05
C PRO A 219 -21.71 5.98 -0.26
N PHE A 220 -20.89 6.31 -1.26
CA PHE A 220 -20.48 7.69 -1.56
C PHE A 220 -21.61 8.59 -2.04
N ARG A 221 -22.81 8.07 -2.35
CA ARG A 221 -23.99 8.87 -2.71
C ARG A 221 -24.79 9.34 -1.49
N GLY A 222 -24.62 8.69 -0.34
CA GLY A 222 -25.37 8.98 0.88
C GLY A 222 -25.04 10.34 1.52
N PRO A 223 -25.89 10.86 2.42
CA PRO A 223 -25.66 12.14 3.09
C PRO A 223 -24.40 12.14 3.98
N ASP A 224 -24.04 10.98 4.56
CA ASP A 224 -22.87 10.82 5.43
C ASP A 224 -21.54 11.14 4.72
N TYR A 225 -21.51 11.01 3.39
CA TYR A 225 -20.33 11.27 2.55
C TYR A 225 -20.32 12.69 1.96
N THR A 226 -21.17 13.60 2.42
CA THR A 226 -21.19 14.98 1.92
C THR A 226 -19.85 15.67 2.09
N ARG A 227 -19.20 15.50 3.25
CA ARG A 227 -17.86 16.05 3.50
C ARG A 227 -16.80 15.42 2.58
N TRP A 228 -16.87 14.10 2.38
CA TRP A 228 -15.99 13.37 1.46
C TRP A 228 -16.11 13.88 0.01
N ARG A 229 -17.34 13.98 -0.52
CA ARG A 229 -17.59 14.53 -1.85
C ARG A 229 -17.16 16.00 -1.97
N SER A 230 -17.33 16.77 -0.90
CA SER A 230 -16.90 18.17 -0.88
C SER A 230 -15.39 18.32 -1.03
N ILE A 231 -14.60 17.48 -0.35
CA ILE A 231 -13.14 17.54 -0.48
C ILE A 231 -12.69 17.02 -1.85
N ALA A 232 -13.31 15.96 -2.38
CA ALA A 232 -13.02 15.42 -3.71
C ALA A 232 -13.19 16.46 -4.83
N GLY A 233 -14.09 17.45 -4.67
CA GLY A 233 -14.28 18.54 -5.63
C GLY A 233 -13.19 19.62 -5.61
N ARG A 234 -12.25 19.58 -4.66
CA ARG A 234 -11.13 20.54 -4.57
C ARG A 234 -10.06 20.26 -5.61
N GLU A 235 -9.32 21.30 -5.98
CA GLU A 235 -8.34 21.21 -7.05
C GLU A 235 -7.05 20.47 -6.63
N ASP A 236 -6.67 20.62 -5.37
CA ASP A 236 -5.48 20.04 -4.74
C ASP A 236 -5.61 18.54 -4.46
N MET A 237 -6.82 17.99 -4.43
CA MET A 237 -7.04 16.54 -4.29
C MET A 237 -6.46 15.70 -5.43
N ARG A 238 -6.04 16.33 -6.54
CA ARG A 238 -5.32 15.64 -7.61
C ARG A 238 -3.99 15.02 -7.15
N PHE A 239 -3.43 15.54 -6.06
CA PHE A 239 -2.20 15.03 -5.46
C PHE A 239 -2.45 13.95 -4.40
N VAL A 240 -3.70 13.62 -4.06
CA VAL A 240 -4.01 12.62 -3.03
C VAL A 240 -4.65 11.41 -3.69
N ALA A 241 -4.17 10.21 -3.42
CA ALA A 241 -4.79 8.97 -3.83
C ALA A 241 -5.05 8.07 -2.62
N VAL A 242 -6.17 7.34 -2.68
CA VAL A 242 -6.59 6.44 -1.61
C VAL A 242 -6.64 5.03 -2.16
N VAL A 243 -5.75 4.15 -1.69
CA VAL A 243 -5.52 2.81 -2.22
C VAL A 243 -6.20 1.72 -1.39
N LEU A 244 -6.66 0.67 -2.05
CA LEU A 244 -7.30 -0.50 -1.44
C LEU A 244 -7.23 -1.72 -2.38
N PRO A 245 -7.39 -2.96 -1.90
CA PRO A 245 -7.48 -3.38 -0.51
C PRO A 245 -6.10 -3.50 0.14
N ARG A 246 -6.01 -4.20 1.28
CA ARG A 246 -4.74 -4.53 1.93
C ARG A 246 -4.01 -5.66 1.19
N LEU A 247 -2.69 -5.70 1.34
CA LEU A 247 -1.80 -6.73 0.81
C LEU A 247 -1.20 -7.53 1.97
N ILE A 248 -1.06 -8.84 1.82
CA ILE A 248 -0.49 -9.69 2.89
C ILE A 248 0.98 -9.32 3.15
N ALA A 249 1.36 -9.18 4.42
CA ALA A 249 2.70 -8.76 4.81
C ALA A 249 3.64 -9.95 5.07
N ARG A 250 3.09 -11.10 5.47
CA ARG A 250 3.82 -12.37 5.63
C ARG A 250 2.88 -13.56 5.52
N GLU A 251 3.46 -14.70 5.19
CA GLU A 251 2.79 -16.00 5.33
C GLU A 251 2.63 -16.38 6.82
N PRO A 252 1.59 -17.17 7.15
CA PRO A 252 1.48 -17.80 8.47
C PRO A 252 2.70 -18.68 8.77
N TRP A 253 3.15 -18.71 10.02
CA TRP A 253 4.26 -19.58 10.42
C TRP A 253 3.90 -21.06 10.22
N ARG A 254 4.82 -21.80 9.61
CA ARG A 254 4.68 -23.24 9.37
C ARG A 254 5.63 -24.02 10.26
N ASP A 255 5.27 -25.28 10.51
CA ASP A 255 6.17 -26.23 11.17
C ASP A 255 7.38 -26.47 10.28
N ASP A 256 8.48 -25.78 10.59
CA ASP A 256 9.73 -25.81 9.83
C ASP A 256 10.73 -26.76 10.52
N PRO A 257 11.08 -27.89 9.89
CA PRO A 257 12.03 -28.85 10.45
C PRO A 257 13.47 -28.30 10.53
N ALA A 258 13.79 -27.19 9.86
CA ALA A 258 15.11 -26.57 9.91
C ALA A 258 15.36 -25.75 11.19
N ARG A 259 14.34 -25.55 12.03
CA ARG A 259 14.48 -24.78 13.27
C ARG A 259 15.41 -25.47 14.27
N ASN A 260 16.38 -24.70 14.79
CA ASN A 260 17.34 -25.20 15.78
C ASN A 260 16.74 -25.38 17.19
N ASP A 261 15.66 -24.68 17.50
CA ASP A 261 15.01 -24.72 18.82
C ASP A 261 14.11 -25.95 19.03
N ARG A 262 13.89 -26.76 17.97
CA ARG A 262 13.07 -27.99 17.98
C ARG A 262 11.61 -27.79 18.39
N PHE A 263 11.17 -26.55 18.54
CA PHE A 263 9.80 -26.20 18.86
C PHE A 263 8.95 -26.33 17.60
N ARG A 264 7.93 -27.21 17.64
CA ARG A 264 7.03 -27.42 16.51
C ARG A 264 5.86 -26.46 16.60
N TYR A 265 5.85 -25.48 15.72
CA TYR A 265 4.83 -24.44 15.69
C TYR A 265 4.27 -24.25 14.29
N ALA A 266 2.95 -24.33 14.20
CA ALA A 266 2.19 -23.96 13.02
C ALA A 266 1.13 -22.97 13.48
N GLU A 267 1.20 -21.74 12.97
CA GLU A 267 0.28 -20.66 13.32
C GLU A 267 -1.12 -20.98 12.82
N TYR A 268 -2.11 -20.90 13.72
CA TYR A 268 -3.51 -21.09 13.35
C TYR A 268 -4.15 -19.76 12.95
N ALA A 269 -4.11 -19.42 11.66
CA ALA A 269 -4.67 -18.18 11.11
C ALA A 269 -5.84 -18.45 10.12
N PRO A 270 -7.03 -18.88 10.61
CA PRO A 270 -8.13 -19.31 9.74
C PRO A 270 -8.79 -18.13 9.00
N ASP A 271 -8.93 -16.98 9.64
CA ASP A 271 -9.70 -15.82 9.18
C ASP A 271 -8.82 -14.66 8.72
N ALA A 272 -9.38 -13.72 7.95
CA ALA A 272 -8.62 -12.57 7.45
C ALA A 272 -8.09 -11.68 8.59
N GLU A 273 -8.77 -11.59 9.73
CA GLU A 273 -8.33 -10.74 10.82
C GLU A 273 -7.08 -11.29 11.50
N SER A 274 -6.94 -12.60 11.61
CA SER A 274 -5.74 -13.29 12.14
C SER A 274 -4.47 -13.04 11.32
N ARG A 275 -4.60 -12.64 10.04
CA ARG A 275 -3.48 -12.38 9.14
C ARG A 275 -2.82 -11.02 9.40
N VAL A 276 -1.55 -10.93 9.01
CA VAL A 276 -0.79 -9.67 9.07
C VAL A 276 -0.85 -8.99 7.71
N TRP A 277 -1.46 -7.82 7.69
CA TRP A 277 -1.69 -7.03 6.48
C TRP A 277 -0.80 -5.79 6.46
N MET A 278 -0.32 -5.44 5.28
CA MET A 278 0.33 -4.17 4.97
C MET A 278 -0.54 -3.32 4.04
N THR A 279 -0.30 -2.01 4.05
CA THR A 279 -0.96 -1.08 3.13
C THR A 279 -0.51 -1.34 1.68
N ALA A 280 -1.46 -1.30 0.74
CA ALA A 280 -1.16 -1.29 -0.69
C ALA A 280 -0.42 -0.01 -1.15
N GLY A 281 -0.29 1.00 -0.26
CA GLY A 281 0.55 2.17 -0.52
C GLY A 281 2.02 1.82 -0.71
N TYR A 282 2.52 0.82 0.02
CA TYR A 282 3.87 0.29 -0.20
C TYR A 282 4.00 -0.37 -1.58
N ALA A 283 2.97 -1.09 -2.03
CA ALA A 283 2.94 -1.69 -3.36
C ALA A 283 2.97 -0.63 -4.47
N PHE A 284 2.21 0.46 -4.30
CA PHE A 284 2.24 1.57 -5.25
C PHE A 284 3.59 2.29 -5.27
N ALA A 285 4.24 2.44 -4.11
CA ALA A 285 5.60 2.99 -4.02
C ALA A 285 6.63 2.08 -4.71
N ALA A 286 6.54 0.76 -4.56
CA ALA A 286 7.42 -0.19 -5.23
C ALA A 286 7.30 -0.07 -6.76
N VAL A 287 6.07 -0.02 -7.27
CA VAL A 287 5.79 0.20 -8.70
C VAL A 287 6.34 1.55 -9.19
N THR A 288 6.12 2.62 -8.43
CA THR A 288 6.61 3.96 -8.77
C THR A 288 8.14 4.02 -8.79
N ALA A 289 8.78 3.39 -7.80
CA ALA A 289 10.23 3.32 -7.72
C ALA A 289 10.83 2.49 -8.87
N ARG A 290 10.22 1.36 -9.23
CA ARG A 290 10.62 0.58 -10.41
C ARG A 290 10.54 1.41 -11.68
N ALA A 291 9.40 2.03 -11.96
CA ALA A 291 9.21 2.87 -13.15
C ALA A 291 10.27 3.98 -13.22
N TYR A 292 10.59 4.58 -12.07
CA TYR A 292 11.63 5.58 -11.97
C TYR A 292 13.05 5.01 -12.20
N THR A 293 13.38 3.86 -11.65
CA THR A 293 14.69 3.21 -11.86
C THR A 293 14.90 2.84 -13.33
N GLU A 294 13.87 2.33 -14.00
CA GLU A 294 13.96 1.86 -15.38
C GLU A 294 13.97 3.01 -16.40
N HIS A 295 13.17 4.05 -16.17
CA HIS A 295 12.91 5.09 -17.18
C HIS A 295 13.33 6.50 -16.76
N ALA A 296 13.81 6.70 -15.52
CA ALA A 296 14.01 8.01 -14.88
C ALA A 296 12.74 8.87 -14.77
N TRP A 297 11.57 8.29 -15.04
CA TRP A 297 10.25 8.93 -14.95
C TRP A 297 9.23 7.94 -14.39
N PRO A 298 8.42 8.36 -13.40
CA PRO A 298 7.36 7.53 -12.82
C PRO A 298 6.09 7.51 -13.70
N ALA A 299 6.22 7.29 -15.01
CA ALA A 299 5.11 7.29 -15.96
C ALA A 299 4.42 5.92 -16.07
N ASP A 300 5.20 4.85 -15.95
CA ASP A 300 4.76 3.47 -16.17
C ASP A 300 4.34 2.79 -14.86
N VAL A 301 3.26 3.28 -14.25
CA VAL A 301 2.79 2.83 -12.92
C VAL A 301 1.41 2.20 -12.94
N ARG A 302 0.81 1.98 -14.12
CA ARG A 302 -0.51 1.39 -14.28
C ARG A 302 -0.59 0.44 -15.47
N GLY A 303 -1.60 -0.43 -15.44
CA GLY A 303 -1.84 -1.45 -16.45
C GLY A 303 -0.83 -2.59 -16.40
N THR A 304 -1.03 -3.62 -17.22
CA THR A 304 -0.06 -4.70 -17.40
C THR A 304 -0.09 -5.15 -18.85
N GLU A 305 1.00 -5.76 -19.31
CA GLU A 305 1.10 -6.41 -20.61
C GLU A 305 1.58 -7.85 -20.38
N THR A 306 1.02 -8.81 -21.13
CA THR A 306 1.18 -10.26 -20.90
C THR A 306 2.65 -10.71 -20.81
N ASP A 307 3.56 -10.04 -21.51
CA ASP A 307 4.97 -10.42 -21.63
C ASP A 307 5.94 -9.32 -21.17
N ARG A 308 5.46 -8.31 -20.41
CA ARG A 308 6.30 -7.22 -19.89
C ARG A 308 6.18 -7.09 -18.39
N VAL A 309 7.32 -7.22 -17.71
CA VAL A 309 7.47 -6.77 -16.33
C VAL A 309 7.53 -5.24 -16.35
N GLY A 310 6.43 -4.59 -15.99
CA GLY A 310 6.30 -3.13 -16.03
C GLY A 310 4.89 -2.67 -15.68
N GLY A 311 4.60 -1.40 -15.88
CA GLY A 311 3.30 -0.81 -15.58
C GLY A 311 2.93 -0.93 -14.11
N GLY A 312 1.68 -1.24 -13.84
CA GLY A 312 1.09 -1.42 -12.52
C GLY A 312 1.35 -2.76 -11.86
N LEU A 313 2.13 -3.67 -12.48
CA LEU A 313 2.37 -5.01 -11.94
C LEU A 313 3.16 -4.96 -10.63
N VAL A 314 2.65 -5.60 -9.58
CA VAL A 314 3.32 -5.73 -8.28
C VAL A 314 4.05 -7.07 -8.24
N LEU A 315 5.35 -7.03 -7.94
CA LEU A 315 6.21 -8.20 -7.91
C LEU A 315 6.48 -8.65 -6.48
N HIS A 316 6.91 -9.90 -6.32
CA HIS A 316 7.36 -10.46 -5.03
C HIS A 316 6.33 -10.32 -3.89
N THR A 317 5.04 -10.41 -4.21
CA THR A 317 3.98 -10.49 -3.20
C THR A 317 4.09 -11.81 -2.45
N PRO A 318 3.98 -11.84 -1.11
CA PRO A 318 3.98 -13.10 -0.38
C PRO A 318 2.84 -13.99 -0.84
N VAL A 319 3.12 -15.29 -0.95
CA VAL A 319 2.22 -16.29 -1.53
C VAL A 319 1.73 -17.17 -0.40
N GLU A 320 0.43 -17.26 -0.14
CA GLU A 320 -0.10 -18.15 0.89
C GLU A 320 -0.63 -19.45 0.25
N PRO A 321 0.05 -20.60 0.41
CA PRO A 321 -0.45 -21.89 -0.06
C PRO A 321 -1.70 -22.28 0.73
N PHE A 322 -2.78 -22.54 0.01
CA PHE A 322 -4.05 -23.03 0.53
C PHE A 322 -4.30 -24.47 0.05
N ARG A 323 -4.38 -25.41 0.98
CA ARG A 323 -4.63 -26.82 0.67
C ARG A 323 -6.14 -27.08 0.67
N THR A 324 -6.72 -27.30 -0.50
CA THR A 324 -8.11 -27.77 -0.66
C THR A 324 -8.22 -29.29 -0.66
N ASP A 325 -7.25 -29.97 -1.29
CA ASP A 325 -7.17 -31.43 -1.42
C ASP A 325 -5.71 -31.86 -1.16
N PRO A 326 -5.41 -33.03 -0.55
CA PRO A 326 -4.06 -33.57 -0.40
C PRO A 326 -3.15 -33.42 -1.64
N ASP A 327 -3.70 -33.57 -2.84
CA ASP A 327 -2.94 -33.54 -4.11
C ASP A 327 -2.93 -32.16 -4.81
N HIS A 328 -3.70 -31.18 -4.33
CA HIS A 328 -3.80 -29.86 -4.98
C HIS A 328 -3.56 -28.71 -4.00
N VAL A 329 -2.48 -27.97 -4.26
CA VAL A 329 -2.16 -26.72 -3.57
C VAL A 329 -2.65 -25.57 -4.42
N CYS A 330 -3.77 -24.96 -4.04
CA CYS A 330 -4.17 -23.67 -4.60
C CYS A 330 -3.37 -22.57 -3.91
N VAL A 331 -3.08 -21.48 -4.60
CA VAL A 331 -2.53 -20.28 -3.98
C VAL A 331 -3.67 -19.34 -3.64
N ARG A 332 -3.71 -18.87 -2.40
CA ARG A 332 -4.59 -17.76 -2.02
C ARG A 332 -4.00 -16.47 -2.58
N PRO A 333 -4.81 -15.62 -3.24
CA PRO A 333 -4.33 -14.33 -3.68
C PRO A 333 -3.80 -13.49 -2.52
N ALA A 334 -2.76 -12.71 -2.77
CA ALA A 334 -2.09 -11.90 -1.74
C ALA A 334 -2.96 -10.74 -1.18
N LEU A 335 -4.13 -10.48 -1.78
CA LEU A 335 -5.02 -9.39 -1.42
C LEU A 335 -6.13 -9.86 -0.46
N ASP A 336 -6.60 -8.94 0.38
CA ASP A 336 -7.72 -9.18 1.31
C ASP A 336 -9.03 -9.54 0.58
N VAL A 337 -9.21 -9.02 -0.64
CA VAL A 337 -10.36 -9.34 -1.50
C VAL A 337 -9.96 -9.35 -2.97
N VAL A 338 -10.56 -10.27 -3.72
CA VAL A 338 -10.49 -10.31 -5.19
C VAL A 338 -11.63 -9.47 -5.75
N LEU A 339 -11.28 -8.39 -6.45
CA LEU A 339 -12.25 -7.50 -7.07
C LEU A 339 -12.62 -8.01 -8.47
N THR A 340 -13.91 -7.93 -8.79
CA THR A 340 -14.37 -8.08 -10.18
C THR A 340 -14.13 -6.80 -10.98
N ASP A 341 -14.03 -6.89 -12.31
CA ASP A 341 -13.87 -5.72 -13.19
C ASP A 341 -14.93 -4.63 -12.94
N ARG A 342 -16.17 -5.04 -12.63
CA ARG A 342 -17.26 -4.11 -12.31
C ARG A 342 -17.02 -3.38 -10.98
N GLN A 343 -16.52 -4.09 -9.97
CA GLN A 343 -16.19 -3.51 -8.68
C GLN A 343 -14.97 -2.58 -8.79
N GLU A 344 -13.93 -3.00 -9.51
CA GLU A 344 -12.76 -2.18 -9.82
C GLU A 344 -13.19 -0.87 -10.49
N ARG A 345 -14.05 -0.96 -11.52
CA ARG A 345 -14.58 0.20 -12.21
C ARG A 345 -15.34 1.15 -11.29
N ALA A 346 -16.20 0.60 -10.42
CA ALA A 346 -16.97 1.39 -9.46
C ALA A 346 -16.07 2.15 -8.46
N LEU A 347 -14.96 1.54 -8.03
CA LEU A 347 -13.96 2.19 -7.16
C LEU A 347 -13.22 3.31 -7.91
N VAL A 348 -12.81 3.06 -9.15
CA VAL A 348 -12.14 4.08 -9.98
C VAL A 348 -13.05 5.28 -10.22
N ASP A 349 -14.33 5.04 -10.53
CA ASP A 349 -15.31 6.10 -10.72
C ASP A 349 -15.60 6.87 -9.41
N ALA A 350 -15.36 6.26 -8.24
CA ALA A 350 -15.43 6.90 -6.93
C ALA A 350 -14.13 7.63 -6.52
N GLY A 351 -13.09 7.64 -7.36
CA GLY A 351 -11.80 8.29 -7.07
C GLY A 351 -10.91 7.49 -6.12
N LEU A 352 -11.15 6.18 -5.98
CA LEU A 352 -10.32 5.27 -5.23
C LEU A 352 -9.40 4.46 -6.15
N MET A 353 -8.20 4.13 -5.68
CA MET A 353 -7.19 3.39 -6.42
C MET A 353 -7.23 1.89 -6.06
N PRO A 354 -7.82 1.03 -6.89
CA PRO A 354 -7.85 -0.39 -6.64
C PRO A 354 -6.53 -1.07 -6.99
N LEU A 355 -6.07 -1.94 -6.10
CA LEU A 355 -5.11 -3.00 -6.37
C LEU A 355 -5.94 -4.27 -6.65
N ALA A 356 -5.79 -4.83 -7.85
CA ALA A 356 -6.52 -6.02 -8.29
C ALA A 356 -5.57 -7.21 -8.46
N THR A 357 -6.10 -8.42 -8.55
CA THR A 357 -5.34 -9.63 -8.88
C THR A 357 -5.52 -9.95 -10.35
N LEU A 358 -4.47 -10.41 -11.03
CA LEU A 358 -4.62 -10.88 -12.40
C LEU A 358 -5.46 -12.17 -12.45
N PRO A 359 -6.39 -12.29 -13.41
CA PRO A 359 -7.14 -13.53 -13.60
C PRO A 359 -6.19 -14.71 -13.79
N TYR A 360 -6.43 -15.81 -13.07
CA TYR A 360 -5.64 -17.05 -13.15
C TYR A 360 -4.16 -16.91 -12.76
N GLY A 361 -3.77 -15.79 -12.14
CA GLY A 361 -2.42 -15.53 -11.67
C GLY A 361 -2.38 -15.13 -10.20
N GLU A 362 -1.18 -15.12 -9.64
CA GLU A 362 -0.92 -14.75 -8.24
C GLU A 362 -0.52 -13.29 -8.09
N ALA A 363 -0.18 -12.64 -9.20
CA ALA A 363 0.32 -11.27 -9.21
C ALA A 363 -0.80 -10.26 -9.03
N ALA A 364 -0.51 -9.22 -8.25
CA ALA A 364 -1.37 -8.06 -8.11
C ALA A 364 -0.99 -6.97 -9.12
N VAL A 365 -1.95 -6.14 -9.51
CA VAL A 365 -1.78 -5.10 -10.52
C VAL A 365 -2.61 -3.86 -10.20
N PHE A 366 -2.03 -2.68 -10.43
CA PHE A 366 -2.77 -1.43 -10.52
C PHE A 366 -3.28 -1.25 -11.96
N GLY A 367 -4.53 -1.61 -12.22
CA GLY A 367 -5.16 -1.40 -13.54
C GLY A 367 -5.36 0.09 -13.85
N ALA A 368 -5.83 0.83 -12.86
CA ALA A 368 -6.02 2.28 -12.90
C ALA A 368 -5.53 2.93 -11.61
N VAL A 369 -5.10 4.20 -11.72
CA VAL A 369 -4.45 4.93 -10.63
C VAL A 369 -5.05 6.34 -10.46
N PRO A 370 -6.37 6.45 -10.21
CA PRO A 370 -7.01 7.74 -10.00
C PRO A 370 -6.53 8.38 -8.69
N SER A 371 -6.56 9.71 -8.68
CA SER A 371 -6.55 10.51 -7.45
C SER A 371 -7.96 10.61 -6.87
N LEU A 372 -8.07 11.13 -5.65
CA LEU A 372 -9.33 11.42 -4.98
C LEU A 372 -10.12 12.57 -5.64
N GLN A 373 -9.50 13.30 -6.57
CA GLN A 373 -10.17 14.40 -7.25
C GLN A 373 -11.33 13.92 -8.12
N ALA A 374 -12.52 14.46 -7.87
CA ALA A 374 -13.65 14.40 -8.79
C ALA A 374 -13.45 15.45 -9.91
N PRO A 375 -13.23 15.05 -11.18
CA PRO A 375 -13.00 15.99 -12.27
C PRO A 375 -14.21 16.90 -12.48
N ARG A 376 -13.98 18.21 -12.63
CA ARG A 376 -15.05 19.15 -12.97
C ARG A 376 -15.60 18.89 -14.37
N GLN A 377 -16.91 19.02 -14.51
CA GLN A 377 -17.58 19.00 -15.81
C GLN A 377 -17.78 20.43 -16.32
N TYR A 378 -17.30 20.68 -17.53
CA TYR A 378 -17.42 21.94 -18.25
C TYR A 378 -18.51 21.83 -19.32
N VAL A 379 -19.19 22.94 -19.58
CA VAL A 379 -20.24 23.08 -20.61
C VAL A 379 -19.82 24.19 -21.59
N GLY A 380 -20.19 24.05 -22.87
CA GLY A 380 -19.87 25.03 -23.92
C GLY A 380 -18.98 24.49 -25.05
N PRO A 381 -18.55 25.35 -25.99
CA PRO A 381 -17.85 24.93 -27.21
C PRO A 381 -16.47 24.29 -26.95
N THR A 382 -15.80 24.65 -25.86
CA THR A 382 -14.49 24.09 -25.45
C THR A 382 -14.61 22.99 -24.40
N ALA A 383 -15.84 22.61 -24.01
CA ALA A 383 -16.10 21.66 -22.93
C ALA A 383 -15.39 20.32 -23.12
N ARG A 384 -15.37 19.77 -24.34
CA ARG A 384 -14.76 18.47 -24.62
C ARG A 384 -13.26 18.44 -24.27
N ALA A 385 -12.53 19.49 -24.66
CA ALA A 385 -11.10 19.60 -24.37
C ALA A 385 -10.85 19.87 -22.88
N ALA A 386 -11.66 20.73 -22.26
CA ALA A 386 -11.56 21.02 -20.82
C ALA A 386 -11.85 19.78 -19.96
N ASN A 387 -12.87 19.00 -20.30
CA ASN A 387 -13.23 17.75 -19.63
C ASN A 387 -12.13 16.69 -19.79
N ALA A 388 -11.50 16.60 -20.97
CA ALA A 388 -10.37 15.70 -21.19
C ALA A 388 -9.18 16.08 -20.28
N ASN A 389 -8.84 17.38 -20.20
CA ASN A 389 -7.76 17.86 -19.34
C ASN A 389 -8.04 17.65 -17.85
N ALA A 390 -9.28 17.88 -17.43
CA ALA A 390 -9.71 17.64 -16.05
C ALA A 390 -9.58 16.16 -15.68
N ARG A 391 -9.95 15.25 -16.59
CA ARG A 391 -9.80 13.80 -16.37
C ARG A 391 -8.34 13.36 -16.28
N ILE A 392 -7.48 13.92 -17.13
CA ILE A 392 -6.03 13.65 -17.11
C ILE A 392 -5.42 14.13 -15.79
N SER A 393 -5.79 15.32 -15.33
CA SER A 393 -5.28 15.89 -14.08
C SER A 393 -5.69 15.08 -12.85
N ALA A 394 -6.80 14.35 -12.92
CA ALA A 394 -7.27 13.49 -11.82
C ALA A 394 -6.59 12.11 -11.78
N GLN A 395 -5.64 11.80 -12.66
CA GLN A 395 -4.88 10.54 -12.62
C GLN A 395 -3.50 10.77 -12.00
N ILE A 396 -3.12 9.93 -11.04
CA ILE A 396 -1.91 10.16 -10.23
C ILE A 396 -0.63 9.95 -11.05
N ASN A 397 -0.63 9.08 -12.07
CA ASN A 397 0.53 8.84 -12.94
C ASN A 397 0.96 10.12 -13.67
N TYR A 398 -0.01 10.90 -14.18
CA TYR A 398 0.29 12.17 -14.79
C TYR A 398 0.75 13.21 -13.78
N MET A 399 0.20 13.18 -12.56
CA MET A 399 0.65 14.05 -11.48
C MET A 399 2.07 13.73 -11.01
N LEU A 400 2.47 12.46 -10.95
CA LEU A 400 3.85 12.05 -10.67
C LEU A 400 4.84 12.63 -11.69
N CYS A 401 4.52 12.56 -12.99
CA CYS A 401 5.35 13.18 -14.02
C CYS A 401 5.35 14.71 -13.92
N ALA A 402 4.18 15.34 -13.78
CA ALA A 402 4.06 16.79 -13.68
C ALA A 402 4.80 17.36 -12.46
N SER A 403 4.70 16.67 -11.32
CA SER A 403 5.45 16.97 -10.11
C SER A 403 6.96 16.96 -10.33
N ARG A 404 7.47 15.95 -11.02
CA ARG A 404 8.89 15.87 -11.34
C ARG A 404 9.34 17.01 -12.26
N PHE A 405 8.53 17.41 -13.23
CA PHE A 405 8.81 18.62 -14.03
C PHE A 405 8.83 19.89 -13.16
N ALA A 406 7.92 20.02 -12.21
CA ALA A 406 7.89 21.14 -11.27
C ALA A 406 9.14 21.17 -10.36
N HIS A 407 9.60 20.00 -9.90
CA HIS A 407 10.86 19.86 -9.14
C HIS A 407 12.07 20.32 -9.95
N TYR A 408 12.21 19.86 -11.20
CA TYR A 408 13.27 20.32 -12.07
C TYR A 408 13.19 21.82 -12.36
N LEU A 409 12.00 22.32 -12.65
CA LEU A 409 11.80 23.74 -12.96
C LEU A 409 12.15 24.62 -11.77
N LYS A 410 11.87 24.17 -10.54
CA LYS A 410 12.27 24.86 -9.31
C LYS A 410 13.80 24.96 -9.21
N MET A 411 14.51 23.88 -9.52
CA MET A 411 15.98 23.86 -9.50
C MET A 411 16.58 24.76 -10.59
N LEU A 412 16.15 24.60 -11.84
CA LEU A 412 16.59 25.44 -12.97
C LEU A 412 16.28 26.93 -12.72
N GLY A 413 15.08 27.21 -12.22
CA GLY A 413 14.64 28.55 -11.87
C GLY A 413 15.58 29.22 -10.87
N ARG A 414 16.03 28.48 -9.84
CA ARG A 414 16.99 28.97 -8.84
C ARG A 414 18.35 29.28 -9.41
N GLU A 415 18.87 28.44 -10.30
CA GLU A 415 20.15 28.67 -10.97
C GLU A 415 20.12 29.92 -11.87
N MET A 416 18.95 30.23 -12.44
CA MET A 416 18.76 31.44 -13.25
C MET A 416 18.57 32.72 -12.41
N VAL A 417 18.28 32.64 -11.11
CA VAL A 417 18.12 33.83 -10.25
C VAL A 417 19.44 34.60 -10.18
N GLY A 418 19.41 35.88 -10.51
CA GLY A 418 20.59 36.76 -10.52
C GLY A 418 21.39 36.74 -11.82
N ALA A 419 21.03 35.90 -12.80
CA ALA A 419 21.60 35.97 -14.14
C ALA A 419 20.97 37.11 -14.95
N PHE A 420 21.78 37.82 -15.74
CA PHE A 420 21.29 38.84 -16.67
C PHE A 420 20.69 38.18 -17.92
N ARG A 421 19.40 37.83 -17.86
CA ARG A 421 18.68 37.19 -18.97
C ARG A 421 17.38 37.91 -19.32
N THR A 422 17.05 37.96 -20.61
CA THR A 422 15.74 38.47 -21.06
C THR A 422 14.66 37.38 -21.01
N SER A 423 13.38 37.77 -21.11
CA SER A 423 12.26 36.83 -21.17
C SER A 423 12.38 35.84 -22.32
N GLU A 424 12.85 36.28 -23.48
CA GLU A 424 13.02 35.44 -24.67
C GLU A 424 14.15 34.42 -24.48
N GLU A 425 15.22 34.81 -23.80
CA GLU A 425 16.34 33.91 -23.51
C GLU A 425 15.93 32.81 -22.54
N ILE A 426 15.20 33.16 -21.48
CA ILE A 426 14.64 32.22 -20.50
C ILE A 426 13.64 31.28 -21.20
N GLU A 427 12.75 31.81 -22.05
CA GLU A 427 11.78 31.01 -22.79
C GLU A 427 12.49 29.98 -23.69
N ARG A 428 13.49 30.42 -24.45
CA ARG A 428 14.26 29.54 -25.35
C ARG A 428 15.01 28.45 -24.60
N GLU A 429 15.67 28.78 -23.48
CA GLU A 429 16.40 27.81 -22.67
C GLU A 429 15.47 26.76 -22.08
N LEU A 430 14.36 27.19 -21.47
CA LEU A 430 13.37 26.28 -20.88
C LEU A 430 12.66 25.44 -21.95
N GLN A 431 12.37 26.01 -23.11
CA GLN A 431 11.79 25.28 -24.25
C GLN A 431 12.77 24.21 -24.79
N ASN A 432 14.06 24.54 -24.89
CA ASN A 432 15.09 23.59 -25.29
C ASN A 432 15.29 22.47 -24.26
N TRP A 433 15.24 22.81 -22.96
CA TRP A 433 15.32 21.83 -21.88
C TRP A 433 14.15 20.86 -21.90
N VAL A 434 12.90 21.35 -21.94
CA VAL A 434 11.72 20.48 -21.94
C VAL A 434 11.63 19.66 -23.23
N GLY A 435 12.12 20.19 -24.36
CA GLY A 435 12.20 19.48 -25.63
C GLY A 435 13.01 18.18 -25.59
N ARG A 436 13.94 18.02 -24.65
CA ARG A 436 14.69 16.77 -24.44
C ARG A 436 13.83 15.61 -23.93
N TYR A 437 12.64 15.90 -23.41
CA TYR A 437 11.70 14.92 -22.87
C TYR A 437 10.46 14.73 -23.74
N VAL A 438 10.46 15.33 -24.94
CA VAL A 438 9.35 15.27 -25.90
C VAL A 438 9.65 14.23 -26.99
N ASN A 439 8.70 13.33 -27.21
CA ASN A 439 8.70 12.41 -28.35
C ASN A 439 7.36 12.48 -29.09
N SER A 440 7.38 13.10 -30.27
CA SER A 440 6.19 13.23 -31.12
C SER A 440 5.84 11.94 -31.89
N ASN A 441 6.73 10.94 -31.89
CA ASN A 441 6.47 9.67 -32.56
C ASN A 441 5.48 8.83 -31.74
N THR A 442 4.21 8.88 -32.11
CA THR A 442 3.13 8.09 -31.49
C THR A 442 3.21 6.60 -31.79
N ALA A 443 4.08 6.15 -32.70
CA ALA A 443 4.33 4.73 -32.96
C ALA A 443 5.46 4.16 -32.09
N ALA A 444 6.11 4.97 -31.25
CA ALA A 444 7.15 4.50 -30.35
C ALA A 444 6.61 3.43 -29.38
N GLY A 445 7.45 2.45 -29.05
CA GLY A 445 7.13 1.40 -28.09
C GLY A 445 6.97 1.94 -26.66
N PRO A 446 6.42 1.15 -25.74
CA PRO A 446 6.09 1.59 -24.39
C PRO A 446 7.32 2.09 -23.60
N ASP A 447 8.46 1.39 -23.65
CA ASP A 447 9.70 1.83 -22.96
C ASP A 447 10.14 3.23 -23.41
N THR A 448 10.08 3.51 -24.72
CA THR A 448 10.43 4.83 -25.25
C THR A 448 9.45 5.90 -24.78
N ARG A 449 8.15 5.61 -24.74
CA ARG A 449 7.14 6.56 -24.21
C ARG A 449 7.31 6.82 -22.71
N SER A 450 7.78 5.82 -21.95
CA SER A 450 8.06 5.99 -20.52
C SER A 450 9.29 6.85 -20.27
N ARG A 451 10.34 6.72 -21.10
CA ARG A 451 11.56 7.58 -21.04
C ARG A 451 11.30 9.03 -21.48
N PHE A 452 10.39 9.22 -22.42
CA PHE A 452 9.98 10.52 -22.96
C PHE A 452 8.49 10.75 -22.67
N PRO A 453 8.11 11.19 -21.47
CA PRO A 453 6.71 11.18 -21.02
C PRO A 453 5.79 12.15 -21.77
N LEU A 454 6.34 13.06 -22.60
CA LEU A 454 5.59 14.11 -23.29
C LEU A 454 5.52 13.88 -24.80
N VAL A 455 4.34 14.11 -25.38
CA VAL A 455 4.12 14.19 -26.84
C VAL A 455 4.48 15.57 -27.36
N ALA A 456 4.16 16.60 -26.58
CA ALA A 456 4.43 18.00 -26.91
C ALA A 456 4.60 18.83 -25.64
N ALA A 457 5.36 19.91 -25.74
CA ALA A 457 5.53 20.87 -24.67
C ALA A 457 5.67 22.28 -25.23
N ARG A 458 5.03 23.25 -24.58
CA ARG A 458 5.17 24.67 -24.90
C ARG A 458 5.43 25.47 -23.64
N VAL A 459 6.45 26.32 -23.68
CA VAL A 459 6.79 27.26 -22.63
C VAL A 459 6.41 28.66 -23.09
N THR A 460 5.92 29.49 -22.17
CA THR A 460 5.69 30.91 -22.43
C THR A 460 6.13 31.72 -21.21
N ILE A 461 7.00 32.68 -21.43
CA ILE A 461 7.53 33.58 -20.41
C ILE A 461 7.02 35.00 -20.68
N LYS A 462 6.41 35.60 -19.67
CA LYS A 462 5.95 37.00 -19.75
C LYS A 462 6.40 37.75 -18.53
N GLU A 463 7.01 38.91 -18.73
CA GLU A 463 7.29 39.82 -17.62
C GLU A 463 5.97 40.30 -16.98
N ARG A 464 5.94 40.36 -15.65
CA ARG A 464 4.75 40.81 -14.93
C ARG A 464 4.64 42.33 -15.00
N PRO A 465 3.51 42.88 -15.49
CA PRO A 465 3.32 44.33 -15.53
C PRO A 465 3.53 44.97 -14.15
N GLY A 466 4.34 46.02 -14.10
CA GLY A 466 4.63 46.76 -12.87
C GLY A 466 5.63 46.11 -11.91
N ARG A 467 6.26 44.98 -12.28
CA ARG A 467 7.33 44.35 -11.49
C ARG A 467 8.50 43.92 -12.39
N PRO A 468 9.41 44.86 -12.75
CA PRO A 468 10.56 44.55 -13.58
C PRO A 468 11.41 43.41 -13.01
N GLY A 469 11.84 42.48 -13.85
CA GLY A 469 12.63 41.31 -13.46
C GLY A 469 11.83 40.17 -12.82
N VAL A 470 10.50 40.31 -12.68
CA VAL A 470 9.61 39.23 -12.26
C VAL A 470 8.90 38.64 -13.48
N PHE A 471 9.24 37.41 -13.82
CA PHE A 471 8.67 36.70 -14.96
C PHE A 471 7.57 35.73 -14.50
N GLY A 472 6.41 35.79 -15.16
CA GLY A 472 5.43 34.72 -15.16
C GLY A 472 5.83 33.65 -16.16
N CYS A 473 5.81 32.39 -15.73
CA CYS A 473 6.12 31.25 -16.56
C CYS A 473 4.88 30.35 -16.67
N THR A 474 4.55 29.93 -17.90
CA THR A 474 3.47 28.97 -18.15
C THR A 474 4.02 27.80 -18.97
N PHE A 475 3.95 26.60 -18.41
CA PHE A 475 4.26 25.35 -19.10
C PHE A 475 2.96 24.66 -19.50
N LEU A 476 2.83 24.37 -20.80
CA LEU A 476 1.79 23.50 -21.34
C LEU A 476 2.43 22.17 -21.69
N LEU A 477 2.14 21.15 -20.89
CA LEU A 477 2.71 19.80 -21.03
C LEU A 477 1.61 18.88 -21.57
N GLN A 478 1.87 18.20 -22.69
CA GLN A 478 0.97 17.20 -23.24
C GLN A 478 1.58 15.80 -23.06
N PRO A 479 1.06 14.97 -22.14
CA PRO A 479 1.58 13.64 -21.91
C PRO A 479 1.13 12.64 -23.00
N HIS A 480 1.78 11.48 -23.06
CA HIS A 480 1.25 10.34 -23.81
C HIS A 480 -0.07 9.84 -23.18
N PHE A 481 -1.09 9.64 -24.02
CA PHE A 481 -2.33 9.01 -23.57
C PHE A 481 -2.11 7.52 -23.32
N GLN A 482 -2.50 7.06 -22.14
CA GLN A 482 -2.64 5.64 -21.84
C GLN A 482 -4.10 5.24 -22.03
N LEU A 483 -4.32 3.99 -22.42
CA LEU A 483 -5.67 3.50 -22.71
C LEU A 483 -6.43 3.30 -21.39
N ASP A 484 -7.51 4.07 -21.20
CA ASP A 484 -8.31 4.02 -19.96
C ASP A 484 -9.40 2.95 -19.99
N ASN A 485 -10.10 2.79 -21.12
CA ASN A 485 -11.22 1.85 -21.30
C ASN A 485 -11.32 1.42 -22.77
N VAL A 486 -11.64 0.16 -23.03
CA VAL A 486 -12.13 -0.31 -24.33
C VAL A 486 -13.60 -0.71 -24.17
N THR A 487 -14.51 0.10 -24.69
CA THR A 487 -15.91 -0.32 -24.90
C THR A 487 -16.07 -0.75 -26.34
N ALA A 488 -16.13 -2.06 -26.58
CA ALA A 488 -16.48 -2.62 -27.88
C ALA A 488 -17.99 -2.79 -27.97
N ALA A 489 -18.63 -2.12 -28.94
CA ALA A 489 -20.02 -2.37 -29.29
C ALA A 489 -20.06 -3.11 -30.63
N PHE A 490 -20.50 -4.37 -30.61
CA PHE A 490 -20.68 -5.16 -31.83
C PHE A 490 -22.02 -4.81 -32.46
N ARG A 491 -22.00 -4.26 -33.68
CA ARG A 491 -23.19 -4.09 -34.53
C ARG A 491 -23.09 -5.05 -35.70
N LEU A 492 -23.83 -6.17 -35.62
CA LEU A 492 -24.02 -7.04 -36.78
C LEU A 492 -25.03 -6.38 -37.74
N VAL A 493 -24.57 -6.07 -38.95
CA VAL A 493 -25.42 -5.67 -40.07
C VAL A 493 -25.39 -6.81 -41.07
N THR A 494 -26.55 -7.37 -41.38
CA THR A 494 -26.70 -8.43 -42.38
C THR A 494 -27.54 -7.85 -43.52
N ASP A 495 -26.94 -7.69 -44.70
CA ASP A 495 -27.68 -7.34 -45.91
C ASP A 495 -28.34 -8.60 -46.47
N ILE A 496 -29.67 -8.65 -46.42
CA ILE A 496 -30.46 -9.65 -47.13
C ILE A 496 -30.68 -9.11 -48.55
N THR A 497 -29.87 -9.56 -49.50
CA THR A 497 -30.19 -9.35 -50.91
C THR A 497 -31.39 -10.22 -51.25
N ALA A 498 -32.55 -9.60 -51.50
CA ALA A 498 -33.67 -10.29 -52.10
C ALA A 498 -33.21 -10.82 -53.46
N GLY A 499 -33.16 -12.16 -53.60
CA GLY A 499 -32.84 -12.81 -54.87
C GLY A 499 -33.71 -12.22 -55.98
N GLY A 500 -33.05 -11.69 -57.01
CA GLY A 500 -33.72 -11.15 -58.17
C GLY A 500 -34.62 -12.20 -58.79
N ALA A 501 -35.89 -11.86 -58.96
CA ALA A 501 -36.82 -12.63 -59.77
C ALA A 501 -36.30 -12.70 -61.22
N ARG A 502 -36.15 -13.93 -61.72
CA ARG A 502 -36.37 -14.26 -63.13
C ARG A 502 -37.27 -15.47 -63.19
#